data_AF-R9B4B9-F1
#
_entry.id   AF-R9B4B9-F1
#
_cell.length_a   1.000
_cell.length_b   1.000
_cell.length_c   1.000
_cell.angle_alpha   90.00
_cell.angle_beta   90.00
_cell.angle_gamma   90.00
#
_symmetry.space_group_name_H-M   'P 1'
#
loop_
_entity.id
_entity.type
_entity.pdbx_description
1 polymer ?
#
loop_
_entity_poly.entity_id
_entity_poly.type
_entity_poly.pdbx_seq_one_letter_code
_entity_poly.pdbx_strand_id
1 'polypeptide(L)' 'MSVYIYTELGTEKMCSSCGEFYPFDEEFFNKNGIRNGRQQWTAKCKACFAELYRGAVI' A
#
# COMPACT_ATOMS: atom_id res chain seq x y z
N MET A 1 5.81 -7.82 6.89
CA MET A 1 6.59 -6.68 7.42
C MET A 1 6.42 -5.53 6.46
N SER A 2 6.04 -4.33 6.92
CA SER A 2 6.01 -3.14 6.05
C SER A 2 7.35 -2.41 6.18
N VAL A 3 7.93 -2.01 5.04
CA VAL A 3 9.17 -1.22 4.98
C VAL A 3 8.82 0.21 4.60
N TYR A 4 9.40 1.17 5.30
CA TYR A 4 9.18 2.60 5.11
C TYR A 4 10.52 3.33 4.98
N ILE A 5 10.53 4.42 4.22
CA ILE A 5 11.62 5.41 4.17
C ILE A 5 11.06 6.82 4.40
N TYR A 6 11.92 7.73 4.81
CA TYR A 6 11.60 9.13 5.04
C TYR A 6 12.45 9.99 4.11
N THR A 7 11.80 10.75 3.23
CA THR A 7 12.43 11.66 2.26
C THR A 7 12.07 13.11 2.62
N GLU A 8 12.66 14.10 1.95
CA GLU A 8 12.24 15.50 2.12
C GLU A 8 10.79 15.77 1.67
N LEU A 9 10.19 14.88 0.86
CA LEU A 9 8.82 15.00 0.38
C LEU A 9 7.79 14.29 1.28
N GLY A 10 8.24 13.42 2.20
CA GLY A 10 7.37 12.74 3.15
C GLY A 10 7.75 11.30 3.45
N THR A 11 6.79 10.54 3.98
CA THR A 11 6.96 9.10 4.24
C THR A 11 6.59 8.32 2.98
N GLU A 12 7.47 7.42 2.56
CA GLU A 12 7.19 6.46 1.50
C GLU A 12 7.17 5.04 2.05
N LYS A 13 6.36 4.19 1.43
CA LYS A 13 6.18 2.79 1.81
C LYS A 13 6.52 1.89 0.62
N MET A 14 7.25 0.81 0.88
CA MET A 14 7.55 -0.19 -0.14
C MET A 14 6.31 -1.03 -0.47
N CYS A 15 6.03 -1.22 -1.77
CA CYS A 15 5.08 -2.21 -2.23
C CYS A 15 5.66 -3.61 -2.10
N SER A 16 5.00 -4.48 -1.32
CA SER A 16 5.40 -5.89 -1.16
C SER A 16 5.32 -6.75 -2.44
N SER A 17 4.77 -6.22 -3.54
CA SER A 17 4.61 -6.95 -4.80
C SER A 17 5.61 -6.52 -5.88
N CYS A 18 5.83 -5.21 -6.06
CA CYS A 18 6.77 -4.70 -7.07
C CYS A 18 8.12 -4.25 -6.49
N GLY A 19 8.26 -4.11 -5.18
CA GLY A 19 9.51 -3.67 -4.54
C GLY A 19 9.76 -2.17 -4.58
N GLU A 20 8.98 -1.40 -5.35
CA GLU A 20 9.11 0.05 -5.46
C GLU A 20 8.54 0.80 -4.24
N PHE A 21 9.08 2.00 -3.98
CA PHE A 21 8.61 2.93 -2.96
C PHE A 21 7.65 3.96 -3.56
N TYR A 22 6.59 4.26 -2.82
CA TYR A 22 5.58 5.25 -3.20
C TYR A 22 5.15 6.07 -1.97
N PRO A 23 4.64 7.30 -2.15
CA PRO A 23 4.06 8.08 -1.07
C PRO A 23 3.07 7.26 -0.23
N PHE A 24 3.22 7.31 1.10
CA PHE A 24 2.39 6.55 2.01
C PHE A 24 1.06 7.27 2.30
N ASP A 25 0.18 7.27 1.30
CA ASP A 25 -1.12 7.93 1.36
C ASP A 25 -2.21 7.13 0.62
N GLU A 26 -3.41 7.73 0.56
CA GLU A 26 -4.59 7.14 -0.10
C GLU A 26 -4.53 7.18 -1.62
N GLU A 27 -3.58 7.88 -2.24
CA GLU A 27 -3.39 7.83 -3.69
C GLU A 27 -2.76 6.48 -4.07
N PHE A 28 -1.73 6.05 -3.34
CA PHE A 28 -0.93 4.87 -3.68
C PHE A 28 -1.29 3.59 -2.91
N PHE A 29 -1.94 3.68 -1.74
CA PHE A 29 -2.30 2.52 -0.91
C PHE A 29 -3.78 2.53 -0.51
N ASN A 30 -4.38 1.34 -0.40
CA ASN A 30 -5.76 1.20 0.07
C ASN A 30 -5.80 1.06 1.60
N LYS A 31 -6.81 1.64 2.23
CA LYS A 31 -7.16 1.35 3.63
C LYS A 31 -7.64 -0.10 3.75
N ASN A 32 -7.18 -0.80 4.79
CA ASN A 32 -7.50 -2.22 5.05
C ASN A 32 -8.11 -2.42 6.44
N GLY A 33 -9.14 -1.63 6.75
CA GLY A 33 -9.81 -1.65 8.05
C GLY A 33 -9.00 -1.02 9.19
N ILE A 34 -9.52 -1.17 10.41
CA ILE A 34 -8.94 -0.60 11.63
C ILE A 34 -8.58 -1.76 12.57
N ARG A 35 -7.37 -1.72 13.14
CA ARG A 35 -6.93 -2.68 14.15
C ARG A 35 -6.40 -1.94 15.37
N ASN A 36 -6.91 -2.27 16.56
CA ASN A 36 -6.56 -1.60 17.82
C ASN A 36 -6.65 -0.06 17.73
N GLY A 37 -7.72 0.45 17.11
CA GLY A 37 -7.94 1.88 16.90
C GLY A 37 -7.03 2.54 15.85
N ARG A 38 -6.17 1.78 15.16
CA ARG A 38 -5.26 2.31 14.14
C ARG A 38 -5.66 1.88 12.74
N GLN A 39 -5.69 2.83 11.81
CA GLN A 39 -5.89 2.56 10.39
C GLN A 39 -4.81 1.60 9.88
N GLN A 40 -5.25 0.50 9.25
CA GLN A 40 -4.38 -0.44 8.57
C GLN A 40 -4.35 -0.14 7.08
N TRP A 41 -3.26 -0.51 6.42
CA TRP A 41 -3.04 -0.21 5.00
C TRP A 41 -2.64 -1.47 4.25
N THR A 42 -2.93 -1.51 2.96
CA THR A 42 -2.52 -2.64 2.12
C THR A 42 -1.02 -2.75 2.01
N ALA A 43 -0.51 -3.98 1.97
CA ALA A 43 0.91 -4.23 1.75
C ALA A 43 1.33 -3.93 0.29
N LYS A 44 0.39 -4.00 -0.66
CA LYS A 44 0.60 -3.73 -2.09
C LYS A 44 0.16 -2.30 -2.44
N CYS A 45 0.83 -1.66 -3.40
CA CYS A 45 0.34 -0.43 -4.03
C CYS A 45 -0.96 -0.71 -4.79
N LYS A 46 -1.76 0.33 -5.08
CA LYS A 46 -3.04 0.17 -5.76
C LYS A 46 -2.93 -0.49 -7.13
N ALA A 47 -1.88 -0.23 -7.89
CA ALA A 47 -1.65 -0.88 -9.18
C ALA A 47 -1.51 -2.41 -9.01
N CYS A 48 -0.59 -2.88 -8.16
CA CYS A 48 -0.43 -4.31 -7.87
C CYS A 48 -1.64 -4.91 -7.16
N PHE A 49 -2.40 -4.13 -6.40
CA PHE A 49 -3.66 -4.55 -5.81
C PHE A 49 -4.69 -4.79 -6.92
N ALA A 50 -4.86 -3.87 -7.87
CA ALA A 50 -5.78 -4.02 -8.99
C ALA A 50 -5.48 -5.26 -9.84
N GLU A 51 -4.21 -5.54 -10.15
CA GLU A 51 -3.81 -6.76 -10.87
C GLU A 51 -4.22 -8.05 -10.14
N LEU A 52 -4.15 -8.06 -8.80
CA LEU A 52 -4.53 -9.24 -8.02
C LEU A 52 -6.05 -9.53 -8.08
N TYR A 53 -6.88 -8.49 -8.14
CA TYR A 53 -8.35 -8.62 -8.08
C TYR A 53 -9.04 -8.48 -9.44
N ARG A 54 -8.32 -8.10 -10.50
CA ARG A 54 -8.83 -8.09 -11.88
C ARG A 54 -9.22 -9.49 -12.40
N GLY A 55 -8.74 -10.56 -11.76
CA GLY A 55 -9.13 -11.95 -12.08
C GLY A 55 -10.32 -12.52 -11.30
N ALA A 56 -10.98 -11.76 -10.43
CA ALA A 56 -12.08 -12.26 -9.58
C ALA A 56 -13.49 -12.11 -10.21
N VAL A 57 -13.58 -11.80 -11.50
CA VAL A 57 -14.82 -11.85 -12.28
C VAL A 57 -14.77 -13.12 -13.13
N ILE A 58 -15.33 -14.21 -12.60
CA ILE A 58 -15.76 -15.40 -13.34
C ILE A 58 -17.24 -15.63 -13.04
#